data_AF-A0A090FMA1-F1
#
_entry.id   AF-A0A090FMA1-F1
#
_cell.length_a   1.000
_cell.length_b   1.000
_cell.length_c   1.000
_cell.angle_alpha   90.00
_cell.angle_beta   90.00
_cell.angle_gamma   90.00
#
_symmetry.space_group_name_H-M   'P 1'
#
loop_
_entity.id
_entity.type
_entity.pdbx_description
1 polymer ?
#
loop_
_entity_poly.entity_id
_entity_poly.type
_entity_poly.pdbx_seq_one_letter_code
_entity_poly.pdbx_strand_id
1 'polypeptide(L)'
;MKEPRLIMTREGPSWPPEWRAALRIYKDRQLGLLSIEHDGSIGWDELQAIKNRVAGEATVAIEVYPPAGRVVNNIAMRHLWLLGADDWWPDLGGHDGTAKLTSLRDRYVAVQLSTGGGR
;
A
#
# COMPACT_ATOMS: atom_id res chain seq x y z
N MET A 1 -1.08 -10.56 18.06
CA MET A 1 -0.57 -9.42 17.27
C MET A 1 -0.86 -8.15 18.03
N LYS A 2 0.00 -7.13 17.97
CA LYS A 2 -0.33 -5.82 18.58
C LYS A 2 -1.37 -5.14 17.70
N GLU A 3 -2.36 -4.50 18.32
CA GLU A 3 -3.39 -3.76 17.58
C GLU A 3 -2.80 -2.58 16.78
N PRO A 4 -3.40 -2.22 15.63
CA PRO A 4 -3.05 -1.01 14.90
C PRO A 4 -3.09 0.21 15.82
N ARG A 5 -2.04 1.02 15.81
CA ARG A 5 -1.96 2.19 16.68
C ARG A 5 -2.50 3.41 15.95
N LEU A 6 -3.41 4.15 16.58
CA LEU A 6 -3.79 5.49 16.13
C LEU A 6 -2.53 6.38 16.11
N ILE A 7 -2.24 6.99 14.97
CA ILE A 7 -1.07 7.88 14.82
C ILE A 7 -1.48 9.33 14.56
N MET A 8 -2.65 9.58 13.96
CA MET A 8 -3.16 10.93 13.68
C MET A 8 -4.69 10.93 13.72
N THR A 9 -5.26 12.05 14.16
CA THR A 9 -6.71 12.32 14.18
C THR A 9 -6.94 13.75 13.71
N ARG A 10 -8.06 13.99 13.02
CA ARG A 10 -8.43 15.30 12.45
C ARG A 10 -8.51 16.43 13.46
N GLU A 11 -8.89 16.11 14.69
CA GLU A 11 -8.97 17.07 15.80
C GLU A 11 -7.58 17.38 16.40
N GLY A 12 -6.53 16.73 15.93
CA GLY A 12 -5.17 16.85 16.44
C GLY A 12 -4.44 18.10 15.91
N PRO A 13 -3.48 18.65 16.68
CA PRO A 13 -2.80 19.90 16.34
C PRO A 13 -1.87 19.80 15.12
N SER A 14 -1.52 18.58 14.68
CA SER A 14 -0.65 18.32 13.53
C SER A 14 -1.42 17.88 12.29
N TRP A 15 -2.74 18.09 12.24
CA TRP A 15 -3.56 17.69 11.10
C TRP A 15 -3.32 18.62 9.90
N PRO A 16 -2.90 18.09 8.74
CA PRO A 16 -2.75 18.90 7.54
C PRO A 16 -4.10 19.39 7.02
N PRO A 17 -4.29 20.70 6.77
CA PRO A 17 -5.57 21.27 6.34
C PRO A 17 -6.02 20.80 4.95
N GLU A 18 -5.11 20.30 4.13
CA GLU A 18 -5.38 19.73 2.82
C GLU A 18 -6.02 18.33 2.90
N TRP A 19 -5.92 17.64 4.03
CA TRP A 19 -6.58 16.35 4.24
C TRP A 19 -8.01 16.59 4.70
N ARG A 20 -8.93 16.62 3.73
CA ARG A 20 -10.32 17.04 3.93
C ARG A 20 -11.22 15.86 4.28
N ALA A 21 -10.96 14.70 3.68
CA ALA A 21 -11.80 13.52 3.79
C ALA A 21 -11.36 12.59 4.92
N ALA A 22 -10.06 12.51 5.20
CA ALA A 22 -9.53 11.65 6.26
C ALA A 22 -9.95 12.15 7.65
N LEU A 23 -10.18 11.19 8.56
CA LEU A 23 -10.65 11.44 9.93
C LEU A 23 -9.66 10.89 10.96
N ARG A 24 -9.24 9.64 10.79
CA ARG A 24 -8.32 8.93 11.69
C ARG A 24 -7.36 8.05 10.89
N ILE A 25 -6.11 8.01 11.31
CA ILE A 25 -5.07 7.23 10.64
C ILE A 25 -4.42 6.28 11.64
N TYR A 26 -4.42 5.00 11.33
CA TYR A 26 -3.85 3.93 12.15
C TYR A 26 -2.70 3.26 11.40
N LYS A 27 -1.63 2.90 12.12
CA LYS A 27 -0.50 2.16 11.57
C LYS A 27 -0.27 0.88 12.36
N ASP A 28 -0.39 -0.25 11.67
CA ASP A 28 0.18 -1.51 12.11
C ASP A 28 1.61 -1.62 11.59
N ARG A 29 2.58 -1.43 12.48
CA ARG A 29 4.00 -1.50 12.11
C ARG A 29 4.48 -2.92 11.81
N GLN A 30 3.82 -3.93 12.36
CA GLN A 30 4.23 -5.32 12.17
C GLN A 30 3.80 -5.83 10.80
N LEU A 31 2.60 -5.43 10.35
CA LEU A 31 2.06 -5.81 9.04
C LEU A 31 2.38 -4.80 7.93
N GLY A 32 2.96 -3.64 8.26
CA GLY A 32 3.13 -2.56 7.29
C GLY A 32 1.80 -2.01 6.79
N LEU A 33 0.73 -2.09 7.58
CA LEU A 33 -0.62 -1.68 7.16
C LEU A 33 -0.94 -0.27 7.67
N LEU A 34 -1.38 0.58 6.76
CA LEU A 34 -1.96 1.88 7.04
C LEU A 34 -3.47 1.82 6.82
N SER A 35 -4.25 2.02 7.88
CA SER A 35 -5.71 2.11 7.81
C SER A 35 -6.15 3.56 7.98
N ILE A 36 -6.92 4.06 7.02
CA ILE A 36 -7.35 5.47 6.95
C ILE A 36 -8.87 5.49 6.98
N GLU A 37 -9.43 6.00 8.06
CA GLU A 37 -10.84 6.28 8.17
C GLU A 37 -11.18 7.59 7.46
N HIS A 38 -12.28 7.63 6.73
CA HIS A 38 -12.66 8.79 5.95
C HIS A 38 -14.18 8.99 5.87
N ASP A 39 -14.61 10.12 5.33
CA ASP A 39 -16.03 10.51 5.18
C ASP A 39 -16.71 10.00 3.89
N GLY A 40 -16.05 9.10 3.17
CA GLY A 40 -16.50 8.59 1.87
C GLY A 40 -15.99 9.36 0.64
N SER A 41 -15.42 10.56 0.79
CA SER A 41 -14.98 11.40 -0.34
C SER A 41 -13.48 11.32 -0.66
N ILE A 42 -12.73 10.48 0.06
CA ILE A 42 -11.26 10.42 -0.06
C ILE A 42 -10.84 9.97 -1.46
N GLY A 43 -9.98 10.79 -2.08
CA GLY A 43 -9.42 10.55 -3.40
C GLY A 43 -7.96 10.09 -3.36
N TRP A 44 -7.43 9.78 -4.54
CA TRP A 44 -6.06 9.31 -4.72
C TRP A 44 -5.01 10.30 -4.19
N ASP A 45 -5.17 11.60 -4.47
CA ASP A 45 -4.19 12.63 -4.09
C ASP A 45 -4.03 12.73 -2.56
N GLU A 46 -5.14 12.67 -1.83
CA GLU A 46 -5.12 12.71 -0.36
C GLU A 46 -4.49 11.43 0.21
N LEU A 47 -4.80 10.26 -0.36
CA LEU A 47 -4.16 8.99 0.01
C LEU A 47 -2.65 9.02 -0.23
N GLN A 48 -2.21 9.54 -1.37
CA GLN A 48 -0.79 9.70 -1.69
C GLN A 48 -0.09 10.64 -0.70
N ALA A 49 -0.70 11.78 -0.37
CA ALA A 49 -0.17 12.73 0.59
C ALA A 49 -0.04 12.11 2.00
N ILE A 50 -1.06 11.39 2.45
CA ILE A 50 -1.04 10.64 3.72
C ILE A 50 0.08 9.59 3.71
N LYS A 51 0.18 8.78 2.66
CA LYS A 51 1.23 7.77 2.52
C LYS A 51 2.62 8.41 2.58
N ASN A 52 2.85 9.46 1.81
CA ASN A 52 4.13 10.17 1.78
C ASN A 52 4.50 10.71 3.17
N ARG A 53 3.54 11.28 3.89
CA ARG A 53 3.75 11.82 5.25
C ARG A 53 4.10 10.74 6.27
N VAL A 54 3.48 9.55 6.18
CA VAL A 54 3.57 8.48 7.18
C VAL A 54 4.69 7.47 6.88
N ALA A 55 5.00 7.27 5.60
CA ALA A 55 5.89 6.22 5.13
C ALA A 55 7.03 6.73 4.24
N GLY A 56 6.99 7.99 3.79
CA GLY A 56 7.97 8.55 2.87
C GLY A 56 7.56 8.43 1.40
N GLU A 57 8.06 9.36 0.58
CA GLU A 57 7.67 9.47 -0.84
C GLU A 57 8.08 8.26 -1.67
N ALA A 58 9.26 7.71 -1.37
CA ALA A 58 9.81 6.53 -2.06
C ALA A 58 9.15 5.20 -1.67
N THR A 59 8.36 5.18 -0.59
CA THR A 59 7.69 3.94 -0.16
C THR A 59 6.53 3.64 -1.07
N VAL A 60 6.45 2.40 -1.54
CA VAL A 60 5.32 1.93 -2.34
C VAL A 60 4.22 1.43 -1.41
N ALA A 61 2.96 1.66 -1.80
CA ALA A 61 1.83 1.09 -1.10
C ALA A 61 0.78 0.59 -2.09
N ILE A 62 0.08 -0.49 -1.73
CA ILE A 62 -0.99 -1.07 -2.53
C ILE A 62 -2.29 -1.12 -1.74
N GLU A 63 -3.40 -0.91 -2.44
CA GLU A 63 -4.75 -1.17 -1.92
C GLU A 63 -5.28 -2.45 -2.59
N VAL A 64 -5.74 -3.41 -1.78
CA VAL A 64 -6.23 -4.71 -2.27
C VAL A 64 -7.75 -4.76 -2.16
N TYR A 65 -8.41 -5.07 -3.27
CA TYR A 65 -9.85 -5.32 -3.32
C TYR A 65 -10.11 -6.83 -3.22
N PRO A 66 -10.61 -7.34 -2.09
CA PRO A 66 -10.81 -8.77 -1.89
C PRO A 66 -11.98 -9.29 -2.76
N PRO A 67 -12.09 -10.62 -2.94
CA PRO A 67 -13.28 -11.23 -3.51
C PRO A 67 -14.55 -10.73 -2.82
N ALA A 68 -15.64 -10.53 -3.56
CA ALA A 68 -16.87 -9.90 -3.08
C ALA A 68 -17.39 -10.49 -1.75
N GLY A 69 -17.37 -11.82 -1.60
CA GLY A 69 -17.81 -12.51 -0.37
C GLY A 69 -16.89 -12.34 0.85
N ARG A 70 -15.75 -11.64 0.70
CA ARG A 70 -14.81 -11.31 1.78
C ARG A 70 -14.74 -9.80 2.04
N VAL A 71 -15.52 -9.00 1.33
CA VAL A 71 -15.60 -7.55 1.57
C VAL A 71 -16.30 -7.33 2.91
N VAL A 72 -15.63 -6.59 3.79
CA VAL A 72 -16.23 -6.09 5.03
C VAL A 72 -16.36 -4.57 4.88
N ASN A 73 -17.60 -4.08 4.72
CA ASN A 73 -17.89 -2.66 4.44
C ASN A 73 -18.76 -2.04 5.55
N ASN A 74 -18.25 -2.03 6.78
CA ASN A 74 -18.97 -1.49 7.93
C ASN A 74 -18.72 0.01 8.15
N ILE A 75 -17.54 0.48 7.79
CA ILE A 75 -17.10 1.87 7.92
C ILE A 75 -16.24 2.22 6.71
N ALA A 76 -16.28 3.50 6.31
CA ALA A 76 -15.48 4.02 5.21
C ALA A 76 -13.99 4.02 5.60
N MET A 77 -13.26 3.03 5.10
CA MET A 77 -11.85 2.80 5.36
C MET A 77 -11.08 2.51 4.08
N ARG A 78 -9.88 3.09 3.98
CA ARG A 78 -8.87 2.75 2.97
C ARG A 78 -7.72 2.02 3.64
N HIS A 79 -7.27 0.92 3.04
CA HIS A 79 -6.23 0.06 3.57
C HIS A 79 -5.06 0.01 2.59
N LEU A 80 -3.94 0.61 3.01
CA LEU A 80 -2.72 0.66 2.21
C LEU A 80 -1.67 -0.25 2.85
N TRP A 81 -1.29 -1.32 2.16
CA TRP A 81 -0.15 -2.15 2.54
C TRP A 81 1.12 -1.52 2.01
N LEU A 82 2.00 -1.12 2.92
CA LEU A 82 3.32 -0.60 2.61
C LEU A 82 4.22 -1.77 2.21
N LEU A 83 4.80 -1.67 1.02
CA LEU A 83 5.71 -2.67 0.50
C LEU A 83 7.12 -2.46 1.03
N GLY A 84 7.79 -3.57 1.34
CA GLY A 84 9.22 -3.59 1.65
C GLY A 84 10.08 -3.37 0.41
N ALA A 85 11.38 -3.16 0.63
CA ALA A 85 12.33 -2.90 -0.46
C ALA A 85 12.49 -4.07 -1.44
N ASP A 86 12.17 -5.29 -1.01
CA ASP A 86 12.27 -6.52 -1.82
C ASP A 86 10.91 -6.98 -2.37
N ASP A 87 9.82 -6.27 -2.05
CA ASP A 87 8.50 -6.61 -2.55
C ASP A 87 8.33 -6.15 -4.00
N TRP A 88 7.73 -7.01 -4.81
CA TRP A 88 7.41 -6.71 -6.20
C TRP A 88 6.01 -6.12 -6.34
N TRP A 89 5.87 -5.18 -7.27
CA TRP A 89 4.59 -4.67 -7.73
C TRP A 89 4.68 -4.27 -9.21
N PRO A 90 3.60 -4.48 -9.98
CA PRO A 90 3.54 -4.01 -11.36
C PRO A 90 3.35 -2.50 -11.37
N ASP A 91 4.19 -1.77 -12.09
CA ASP A 91 4.00 -0.34 -12.32
C ASP A 91 3.57 -0.07 -13.76
N LEU A 92 2.77 0.97 -13.96
CA LEU A 92 2.37 1.40 -15.30
C LEU A 92 3.44 2.28 -15.97
N GLY A 93 4.52 2.58 -15.27
CA GLY A 93 5.60 3.45 -15.70
C GLY A 93 6.72 2.73 -16.47
N GLY A 94 6.70 1.40 -16.51
CA GLY A 94 7.77 0.58 -17.09
C GLY A 94 9.03 0.54 -16.21
N HIS A 95 8.95 1.01 -14.96
CA HIS A 95 9.99 0.81 -13.95
C HIS A 95 9.60 -0.32 -13.00
N ASP A 96 8.90 -1.33 -13.53
CA ASP A 96 8.47 -2.56 -12.85
C ASP A 96 9.42 -2.83 -11.68
N GLY A 97 8.91 -2.59 -10.46
CA GLY A 97 9.73 -2.55 -9.26
C GLY A 97 10.67 -3.74 -9.30
N THR A 98 11.98 -3.52 -9.23
CA THR A 98 12.95 -4.57 -9.52
C THR A 98 12.82 -5.66 -8.47
N ALA A 99 11.96 -6.66 -8.69
CA ALA A 99 12.06 -7.93 -8.00
C ALA A 99 13.42 -8.46 -8.40
N LYS A 100 14.41 -8.24 -7.54
CA LYS A 100 15.69 -8.90 -7.72
C LYS A 100 15.38 -10.38 -7.68
N LEU A 101 15.75 -11.10 -8.74
CA LEU A 101 15.62 -12.56 -8.84
C LEU A 101 16.60 -13.22 -7.84
N THR A 102 16.31 -13.08 -6.55
CA THR A 102 17.19 -13.49 -5.45
C THR A 102 17.03 -14.97 -5.14
N SER A 103 15.87 -15.57 -5.40
CA SER A 103 15.69 -17.01 -5.24
C SER A 103 16.20 -17.80 -6.45
N LEU A 104 16.67 -19.03 -6.21
CA LEU A 104 17.05 -19.96 -7.29
C LEU A 104 15.86 -20.28 -8.20
N ARG A 105 14.65 -20.35 -7.63
CA ARG A 105 13.40 -20.57 -8.38
C ARG A 105 13.18 -19.47 -9.40
N ASP A 106 13.27 -18.21 -8.98
CA ASP A 106 13.02 -17.06 -9.86
C ASP A 106 14.03 -17.01 -11.02
N ARG A 107 15.32 -17.30 -10.72
CA ARG A 107 16.36 -17.41 -11.75
C ARG A 107 16.10 -18.55 -12.73
N TYR A 108 15.71 -19.74 -12.24
CA TYR A 108 15.45 -20.89 -13.09
C TYR A 108 14.24 -20.66 -14.00
N VAL A 109 13.16 -20.09 -13.47
CA VAL A 109 11.96 -19.74 -14.25
C VAL A 109 12.28 -18.69 -15.32
N ALA A 110 13.05 -17.64 -14.98
CA ALA A 110 13.45 -16.62 -15.95
C ALA A 110 14.27 -17.20 -17.11
N VAL A 111 15.18 -18.15 -16.85
CA VAL A 111 15.96 -18.84 -17.88
C VAL A 111 15.08 -19.73 -18.77
N GLN A 112 14.12 -20.46 -18.19
CA GLN A 112 13.19 -21.28 -18.97
C GLN A 112 12.33 -20.42 -19.90
N LEU A 113 11.82 -19.29 -19.41
CA LEU A 113 11.01 -18.37 -20.22
C LEU A 113 11.82 -17.70 -21.34
N SER A 114 13.10 -17.36 -21.10
CA SER A 114 13.95 -16.74 -22.12
C SER A 114 14.45 -17.72 -23.18
N THR A 115 14.54 -19.02 -22.86
CA THR A 115 14.99 -20.07 -23.78
C THR A 115 13.83 -20.78 -24.49
N GLY A 116 12.61 -20.71 -23.96
CA GLY A 116 11.41 -21.38 -24.49
C GLY A 116 10.62 -20.62 -25.58
N GLY A 117 10.98 -19.36 -25.88
CA GLY A 117 10.29 -18.53 -26.91
C GLY A 117 10.67 -18.85 -28.37
N GLY A 118 11.51 -19.85 -28.60
CA GLY A 118 11.91 -20.31 -29.93
C GLY A 118 11.33 -21.68 -30.26
N ARG A 119 10.03 -21.76 -30.52
CA ARG A 119 9.41 -22.84 -31.29
C ARG A 119 8.29 -22.28 -32.15
#